data_AF-A0A6L4ZUK8-F1
#
_entry.id   AF-A0A6L4ZUK8-F1
#
_cell.length_a   1.000
_cell.length_b   1.000
_cell.length_c   1.000
_cell.angle_alpha   90.00
_cell.angle_beta   90.00
_cell.angle_gamma   90.00
#
_symmetry.space_group_name_H-M   'P 1'
#
loop_
_entity.id
_entity.type
_entity.pdbx_description
1 polymer ?
#
loop_
_entity_poly.entity_id
_entity_poly.type
_entity_poly.pdbx_seq_one_letter_code
_entity_poly.pdbx_strand_id
1 'polypeptide(L)'
;MLGRSEEADIRVDDGKASRRHILITVQDNGDIASSRVTAIDLNSKNGTYINGEKIAEIVLRNADKISIGDTILKFEVKDRLDLSYHQRLYQQATRDALTGLWNRNHAQEELEKIFSVANRHTRPFSILLFDIDFFKGINDNYGHDIGDAVLRVIAQIVGEHLRSHDMAARYGGEEFIVLLPETSIEGAVIAAERLRQSIEAIDFAAHGCPRRVTVSIGVAQHPVCGRTVEELVKQADEALYRAKQTGRNRVCLATIIPGLEDEE
;
A
#
# COMPACT_ATOMS: atom_id res chain seq x y z
N MET A 1 14.62 24.59 -3.42
CA MET A 1 14.46 25.66 -2.40
C MET A 1 13.61 25.12 -1.27
N LEU A 2 14.02 25.32 -0.02
CA LEU A 2 13.24 24.94 1.16
C LEU A 2 12.76 26.21 1.88
N GLY A 3 11.58 26.12 2.50
CA GLY A 3 11.01 27.18 3.33
C GLY A 3 9.56 26.90 3.67
N ARG A 4 8.92 27.82 4.40
CA ARG A 4 7.49 27.67 4.78
C ARG A 4 6.49 28.11 3.71
N SER A 5 6.94 28.68 2.59
CA SER A 5 6.06 29.08 1.49
C SER A 5 5.48 27.85 0.78
N GLU A 6 4.29 27.98 0.21
CA GLU A 6 3.70 26.93 -0.64
C GLU A 6 4.44 26.76 -1.97
N GLU A 7 5.20 27.79 -2.38
CA GLU A 7 6.05 27.80 -3.56
C GLU A 7 7.43 27.13 -3.33
N ALA A 8 7.70 26.61 -2.13
CA ALA A 8 8.95 25.91 -1.86
C ALA A 8 8.91 24.48 -2.41
N ASP A 9 9.99 24.04 -3.06
CA ASP A 9 10.13 22.66 -3.56
C ASP A 9 10.02 21.63 -2.42
N ILE A 10 10.50 22.00 -1.23
CA ILE A 10 10.32 21.24 0.01
C ILE A 10 9.77 22.21 1.06
N ARG A 11 8.49 22.02 1.40
CA ARG A 11 7.79 22.82 2.40
C ARG A 11 8.17 22.38 3.80
N VAL A 12 8.55 23.36 4.63
CA VAL A 12 8.85 23.17 6.05
C VAL A 12 7.74 23.84 6.87
N ASP A 13 6.94 23.05 7.58
CA ASP A 13 5.84 23.55 8.41
C ASP A 13 6.36 23.97 9.80
N ASP A 14 7.14 25.05 9.80
CA ASP A 14 7.78 25.60 11.00
C ASP A 14 7.62 27.12 11.02
N GLY A 15 7.03 27.65 12.10
CA GLY A 15 6.79 29.08 12.27
C GLY A 15 8.07 29.92 12.31
N LYS A 16 9.22 29.31 12.69
CA LYS A 16 10.55 29.93 12.71
C LYS A 16 11.26 29.82 11.36
N ALA A 17 10.75 29.05 10.40
CA ALA A 17 11.28 29.05 9.05
C ALA A 17 10.92 30.34 8.29
N SER A 18 11.78 30.75 7.37
CA SER A 18 11.49 31.83 6.44
C SER A 18 10.64 31.28 5.30
N ARG A 19 9.86 32.14 4.63
CA ARG A 19 9.08 31.74 3.43
C ARG A 19 9.99 31.09 2.37
N ARG A 20 11.13 31.72 2.12
CA ARG A 20 12.27 31.19 1.36
C ARG A 20 13.44 31.17 2.34
N HIS A 21 13.89 30.00 2.77
CA HIS A 21 14.85 29.89 3.87
C HIS A 21 16.23 29.48 3.37
N ILE A 22 16.31 28.41 2.59
CA ILE A 22 17.56 27.87 2.09
C ILE A 22 17.40 27.43 0.63
N LEU A 23 18.42 27.68 -0.17
CA LEU A 23 18.54 27.17 -1.53
C LEU A 23 19.55 26.02 -1.54
N ILE A 24 19.15 24.89 -2.12
CA ILE A 24 20.04 23.77 -2.39
C ILE A 24 20.31 23.79 -3.90
N THR A 25 21.58 23.85 -4.28
CA THR A 25 22.03 23.77 -5.67
C THR A 25 22.87 22.52 -5.87
N VAL A 26 22.65 21.81 -6.96
CA VAL A 26 23.43 20.63 -7.35
C VAL A 26 24.25 20.98 -8.58
N GLN A 27 25.56 20.83 -8.51
CA GLN A 27 26.44 20.84 -9.68
C GLN A 27 26.71 19.38 -10.06
N ASP A 28 26.09 18.94 -11.14
CA ASP A 28 26.25 17.59 -11.68
C ASP A 28 27.52 17.49 -12.52
N ASN A 29 28.44 16.63 -12.10
CA ASN A 29 29.71 16.37 -12.78
C ASN A 29 29.71 15.02 -13.54
N GLY A 30 28.54 14.37 -13.70
CA GLY A 30 28.38 13.11 -14.43
C GLY A 30 28.41 11.85 -13.56
N ASP A 31 28.79 11.97 -12.29
CA ASP A 31 28.69 10.92 -11.25
C ASP A 31 28.12 11.53 -9.97
N ILE A 32 27.07 10.91 -9.40
CA ILE A 32 26.38 11.34 -8.17
C ILE A 32 27.36 11.47 -7.00
N ALA A 33 28.38 10.61 -6.92
CA ALA A 33 29.41 10.67 -5.89
C ALA A 33 30.32 11.90 -6.04
N SER A 34 30.43 12.46 -7.24
CA SER A 34 31.20 13.67 -7.57
C SER A 34 30.36 14.94 -7.67
N SER A 35 29.04 14.81 -7.56
CA SER A 35 28.11 15.93 -7.62
C SER A 35 28.24 16.78 -6.38
N ARG A 36 28.51 18.08 -6.58
CA ARG A 36 28.69 19.02 -5.49
C ARG A 36 27.35 19.63 -5.12
N VAL A 37 26.85 19.30 -3.93
CA VAL A 37 25.62 19.87 -3.39
C VAL A 37 25.96 21.02 -2.46
N THR A 38 25.46 22.21 -2.76
CA THR A 38 25.72 23.43 -1.98
C THR A 38 24.43 23.95 -1.37
N ALA A 39 24.48 24.27 -0.09
CA ALA A 39 23.42 24.87 0.69
C ALA A 39 23.72 26.35 0.89
N ILE A 40 22.75 27.22 0.56
CA ILE A 40 22.88 28.67 0.65
C ILE A 40 21.70 29.23 1.46
N ASP A 41 21.98 29.92 2.57
CA ASP A 41 20.96 30.63 3.35
C ASP A 41 20.44 31.83 2.55
N LEU A 42 19.13 31.94 2.39
CA LEU A 42 18.48 33.01 1.63
C LEU A 42 18.18 34.24 2.51
N ASN A 43 19.17 34.64 3.32
CA ASN A 43 19.07 35.70 4.33
C ASN A 43 17.87 35.45 5.27
N SER A 44 17.81 34.25 5.82
CA SER A 44 16.69 33.82 6.64
C SER A 44 16.66 34.55 7.99
N LYS A 45 15.45 34.73 8.55
CA LYS A 45 15.28 35.52 9.79
C LYS A 45 16.01 34.89 10.98
N ASN A 46 15.98 33.56 11.09
CA ASN A 46 16.54 32.82 12.22
C ASN A 46 17.88 32.13 11.89
N GLY A 47 18.34 32.22 10.64
CA GLY A 47 19.53 31.54 10.16
C GLY A 47 19.31 30.07 9.81
N THR A 48 20.12 29.58 8.89
CA THR A 48 20.32 28.15 8.61
C THR A 48 21.52 27.64 9.39
N TYR A 49 21.43 26.44 9.97
CA TYR A 49 22.54 25.80 10.67
C TYR A 49 22.84 24.43 10.07
N ILE A 50 24.12 24.10 9.90
CA ILE A 50 24.58 22.77 9.51
C ILE A 50 25.40 22.20 10.67
N ASN A 51 24.98 21.05 11.19
CA ASN A 51 25.61 20.39 12.34
C ASN A 51 25.78 21.31 13.57
N GLY A 52 24.89 22.29 13.73
CA GLY A 52 24.91 23.26 14.83
C GLY A 52 25.65 24.57 14.52
N GLU A 53 26.35 24.67 13.40
CA GLU A 53 27.04 25.91 13.00
C GLU A 53 26.19 26.72 12.03
N LYS A 54 26.06 28.03 12.29
CA LYS A 54 25.33 28.95 11.41
C LYS A 54 26.11 29.14 10.11
N ILE A 55 25.45 28.97 8.97
CA ILE A 55 26.07 29.12 7.65
C ILE A 55 25.45 30.25 6.84
N ALA A 56 26.24 30.77 5.90
CA ALA A 56 25.75 31.56 4.77
C ALA A 56 25.72 30.70 3.50
N GLU A 57 26.81 29.94 3.27
CA GLU A 57 26.95 28.99 2.17
C GLU A 57 27.88 27.85 2.60
N ILE A 58 27.55 26.61 2.27
CA ILE A 58 28.40 25.44 2.54
C ILE A 58 28.14 24.30 1.55
N VAL A 59 29.20 23.54 1.22
CA VAL A 59 29.07 22.28 0.49
C VAL A 59 28.65 21.19 1.47
N LEU A 60 27.48 20.60 1.24
CA LEU A 60 26.94 19.55 2.10
C LEU A 60 27.72 18.25 1.92
N ARG A 61 27.90 17.55 3.04
CA ARG A 61 28.45 16.20 3.12
C ARG A 61 27.38 15.22 3.56
N ASN A 62 27.55 13.95 3.17
CA ASN A 62 26.61 12.91 3.55
C ASN A 62 26.41 12.87 5.08
N ALA A 63 25.16 12.74 5.51
CA ALA A 63 24.69 12.77 6.89
C ALA A 63 24.71 14.13 7.61
N ASP A 64 25.02 15.23 6.92
CA ASP A 64 24.89 16.57 7.49
C ASP A 64 23.45 16.86 7.96
N LYS A 65 23.33 17.46 9.15
CA LYS A 65 22.06 17.89 9.72
C LYS A 65 21.80 19.36 9.41
N ILE A 66 20.75 19.64 8.66
CA ILE A 66 20.27 20.97 8.33
C ILE A 66 19.19 21.36 9.33
N SER A 67 19.46 22.36 10.17
CA SER A 67 18.50 22.90 11.11
C SER A 67 17.92 24.21 10.59
N ILE A 68 16.59 24.28 10.54
CA ILE A 68 15.77 25.42 10.12
C ILE A 68 14.73 25.64 11.21
N GLY A 69 14.90 26.67 12.04
CA GLY A 69 14.01 26.84 13.20
C GLY A 69 14.13 25.65 14.17
N ASP A 70 13.01 24.98 14.43
CA ASP A 70 12.94 23.77 15.24
C ASP A 70 12.98 22.48 14.39
N THR A 71 12.94 22.61 13.06
CA THR A 71 13.01 21.48 12.12
C THR A 71 14.45 21.08 11.85
N ILE A 72 14.73 19.77 11.94
CA ILE A 72 16.01 19.18 11.56
C ILE A 72 15.79 18.23 10.39
N LEU A 73 16.50 18.48 9.28
CA LEU A 73 16.55 17.62 8.10
C LEU A 73 17.93 16.97 8.03
N LYS A 74 18.00 15.72 7.58
CA LYS A 74 19.28 15.03 7.34
C LYS A 74 19.52 14.96 5.83
N PHE A 75 20.67 15.46 5.39
CA PHE A 75 21.10 15.32 4.00
C PHE A 75 21.75 13.95 3.79
N GLU A 76 21.28 13.21 2.80
CA GLU A 76 21.87 11.94 2.40
C GLU A 76 22.13 11.95 0.90
N VAL A 77 23.37 11.61 0.52
CA VAL A 77 23.71 11.29 -0.87
C VAL A 77 23.53 9.79 -1.02
N LYS A 78 22.56 9.37 -1.82
CA LYS A 78 22.34 7.96 -2.15
C LYS A 78 22.73 7.74 -3.60
N ASP A 79 23.64 6.82 -3.85
CA ASP A 79 23.95 6.43 -5.21
C ASP A 79 22.84 5.52 -5.79
N ARG A 80 22.96 5.17 -7.07
CA ARG A 80 21.99 4.25 -7.72
C ARG A 80 22.00 2.87 -7.07
N LEU A 81 23.13 2.43 -6.52
CA LEU A 81 23.25 1.13 -5.87
C LEU A 81 22.47 1.14 -4.55
N ASP A 82 22.61 2.17 -3.73
CA ASP A 82 21.87 2.41 -2.49
C ASP A 82 20.36 2.49 -2.76
N LEU A 83 19.95 3.25 -3.77
CA LEU A 83 18.54 3.33 -4.17
C LEU A 83 18.00 1.96 -4.58
N SER A 84 18.75 1.21 -5.40
CA SER A 84 18.35 -0.13 -5.82
C SER A 84 18.33 -1.12 -4.65
N TYR A 85 19.25 -0.99 -3.69
CA TYR A 85 19.35 -1.82 -2.50
C TYR A 85 18.17 -1.55 -1.57
N HIS A 86 17.87 -0.29 -1.28
CA HIS A 86 16.70 0.10 -0.50
C HIS A 86 15.39 -0.32 -1.18
N GLN A 87 15.29 -0.20 -2.50
CA GLN A 87 14.13 -0.68 -3.25
C GLN A 87 13.97 -2.20 -3.14
N ARG A 88 15.05 -2.97 -3.27
CA ARG A 88 15.02 -4.42 -3.09
C ARG A 88 14.63 -4.81 -1.67
N LEU A 89 15.21 -4.15 -0.67
CA LEU A 89 14.86 -4.37 0.73
C LEU A 89 13.39 -4.05 0.98
N TYR A 90 12.90 -2.93 0.44
CA TYR A 90 11.49 -2.56 0.56
C TYR A 90 10.60 -3.61 -0.11
N GLN A 91 10.91 -4.02 -1.35
CA GLN A 91 10.15 -5.06 -2.05
C GLN A 91 10.16 -6.38 -1.27
N GLN A 92 11.30 -6.83 -0.76
CA GLN A 92 11.39 -8.05 0.06
C GLN A 92 10.61 -7.94 1.37
N ALA A 93 10.57 -6.76 1.98
CA ALA A 93 9.86 -6.53 3.23
C ALA A 93 8.34 -6.41 3.04
N THR A 94 7.88 -6.02 1.85
CA THR A 94 6.48 -5.65 1.61
C THR A 94 5.76 -6.54 0.61
N ARG A 95 6.46 -7.33 -0.21
CA ARG A 95 5.87 -8.20 -1.24
C ARG A 95 5.93 -9.67 -0.84
N ASP A 96 4.92 -10.43 -1.28
CA ASP A 96 4.94 -11.88 -1.23
C ASP A 96 5.82 -12.43 -2.35
N ALA A 97 6.78 -13.30 -1.99
CA ALA A 97 7.79 -13.79 -2.91
C ALA A 97 7.24 -14.69 -4.02
N LEU A 98 6.11 -15.37 -3.77
CA LEU A 98 5.50 -16.27 -4.74
C LEU A 98 4.66 -15.53 -5.77
N THR A 99 3.81 -14.62 -5.31
CA THR A 99 2.76 -13.97 -6.10
C THR A 99 3.14 -12.57 -6.59
N GLY A 100 4.11 -11.91 -5.97
CA GLY A 100 4.48 -10.53 -6.25
C GLY A 100 3.46 -9.48 -5.77
N LEU A 101 2.34 -9.90 -5.19
CA LEU A 101 1.41 -9.01 -4.50
C LEU A 101 2.02 -8.47 -3.21
N TRP A 102 1.36 -7.52 -2.56
CA TRP A 102 1.74 -7.13 -1.21
C TRP A 102 1.60 -8.31 -0.24
N ASN A 103 2.38 -8.29 0.83
CA ASN A 103 2.28 -9.29 1.89
C ASN A 103 1.28 -8.85 2.96
N ARG A 104 0.95 -9.77 3.87
CA ARG A 104 0.03 -9.53 4.99
C ARG A 104 0.41 -8.31 5.84
N ASN A 105 1.69 -8.14 6.16
CA ASN A 105 2.13 -7.04 7.03
C ASN A 105 1.87 -5.69 6.37
N HIS A 106 2.24 -5.56 5.10
CA HIS A 106 1.97 -4.34 4.35
C HIS A 106 0.46 -4.09 4.19
N ALA A 107 -0.34 -5.15 4.00
CA ALA A 107 -1.79 -5.02 3.92
C ALA A 107 -2.41 -4.46 5.20
N GLN A 108 -1.93 -4.91 6.37
CA GLN A 108 -2.36 -4.41 7.67
C GLN A 108 -2.00 -2.93 7.84
N GLU A 109 -0.76 -2.55 7.55
CA GLU A 109 -0.31 -1.15 7.62
C GLU A 109 -1.13 -0.24 6.71
N GLU A 110 -1.45 -0.68 5.50
CA GLU A 110 -2.22 0.13 4.55
C GLU A 110 -3.70 0.22 4.94
N LEU A 111 -4.27 -0.87 5.47
CA LEU A 111 -5.63 -0.88 5.98
C LEU A 111 -5.80 0.10 7.16
N GLU A 112 -4.82 0.17 8.07
CA GLU A 112 -4.83 1.16 9.17
C GLU A 112 -4.77 2.60 8.65
N LYS A 113 -3.97 2.87 7.62
CA LYS A 113 -3.90 4.20 6.98
C LYS A 113 -5.23 4.57 6.31
N ILE A 114 -5.79 3.66 5.51
CA ILE A 114 -7.08 3.88 4.82
C ILE A 114 -8.16 4.12 5.86
N PHE A 115 -8.20 3.34 6.93
CA PHE A 115 -9.15 3.50 8.03
C PHE A 115 -9.03 4.88 8.69
N SER A 116 -7.81 5.33 9.02
CA SER A 116 -7.58 6.66 9.61
C SER A 116 -8.07 7.79 8.70
N VAL A 117 -7.81 7.69 7.39
CA VAL A 117 -8.24 8.66 6.39
C VAL A 117 -9.77 8.66 6.24
N ALA A 118 -10.36 7.47 6.12
CA ALA A 118 -11.79 7.25 5.96
C ALA A 118 -12.59 7.79 7.16
N ASN A 119 -12.13 7.49 8.38
CA ASN A 119 -12.77 7.94 9.62
C ASN A 119 -12.69 9.46 9.79
N ARG A 120 -11.61 10.11 9.31
CA ARG A 120 -11.47 11.57 9.38
C ARG A 120 -12.32 12.31 8.34
N HIS A 121 -12.50 11.73 7.16
CA HIS A 121 -13.13 12.39 6.01
C HIS A 121 -14.52 11.84 5.68
N THR A 122 -15.04 10.94 6.52
CA THR A 122 -16.34 10.27 6.36
C THR A 122 -16.49 9.63 4.97
N ARG A 123 -15.43 8.98 4.48
CA ARG A 123 -15.42 8.29 3.18
C ARG A 123 -15.51 6.79 3.38
N PRO A 124 -16.38 6.07 2.63
CA PRO A 124 -16.44 4.63 2.74
C PRO A 124 -15.18 4.01 2.13
N PHE A 125 -14.79 2.86 2.64
CA PHE A 125 -13.90 1.95 1.94
C PHE A 125 -14.41 0.54 2.14
N SER A 126 -14.09 -0.34 1.19
CA SER A 126 -14.48 -1.74 1.26
C SER A 126 -13.27 -2.65 1.22
N ILE A 127 -13.43 -3.82 1.81
CA ILE A 127 -12.44 -4.90 1.75
C ILE A 127 -13.07 -6.15 1.14
N LEU A 128 -12.31 -6.84 0.30
CA LEU A 128 -12.63 -8.17 -0.19
C LEU A 128 -11.65 -9.14 0.45
N LEU A 129 -12.13 -10.16 1.15
CA LEU A 129 -11.32 -11.28 1.61
C LEU A 129 -11.74 -12.52 0.83
N PHE A 130 -10.80 -13.18 0.17
CA PHE A 130 -11.13 -14.35 -0.63
C PHE A 130 -10.11 -15.47 -0.52
N ASP A 131 -10.56 -16.66 -0.85
CA ASP A 131 -9.80 -17.90 -0.71
C ASP A 131 -10.12 -18.84 -1.89
N ILE A 132 -9.11 -19.62 -2.27
CA ILE A 132 -9.19 -20.56 -3.39
C ILE A 132 -9.93 -21.83 -2.96
N ASP A 133 -11.05 -22.09 -3.63
CA ASP A 133 -11.90 -23.23 -3.30
C ASP A 133 -11.17 -24.56 -3.51
N PHE A 134 -11.11 -25.36 -2.44
CA PHE A 134 -10.49 -26.69 -2.43
C PHE A 134 -8.99 -26.70 -2.77
N PHE A 135 -8.26 -25.63 -2.44
CA PHE A 135 -6.83 -25.51 -2.74
C PHE A 135 -5.98 -26.65 -2.17
N LYS A 136 -6.25 -27.10 -0.94
CA LYS A 136 -5.61 -28.31 -0.39
C LYS A 136 -5.74 -29.52 -1.32
N GLY A 137 -6.91 -29.71 -1.92
CA GLY A 137 -7.14 -30.79 -2.88
C GLY A 137 -6.39 -30.62 -4.20
N ILE A 138 -5.99 -29.40 -4.58
CA ILE A 138 -5.09 -29.17 -5.71
C ILE A 138 -3.69 -29.65 -5.34
N ASN A 139 -3.18 -29.23 -4.18
CA ASN A 139 -1.86 -29.65 -3.69
C ASN A 139 -1.77 -31.17 -3.51
N ASP A 140 -2.77 -31.78 -2.87
CA ASP A 140 -2.78 -33.21 -2.56
C ASP A 140 -2.81 -34.08 -3.83
N ASN A 141 -3.45 -33.62 -4.92
CA ASN A 141 -3.59 -34.41 -6.15
C ASN A 141 -2.54 -34.10 -7.23
N TYR A 142 -2.01 -32.87 -7.26
CA TYR A 142 -1.14 -32.40 -8.35
C TYR A 142 0.22 -31.87 -7.88
N GLY A 143 0.44 -31.84 -6.56
CA GLY A 143 1.68 -31.36 -5.95
C GLY A 143 1.70 -29.85 -5.71
N HIS A 144 2.59 -29.43 -4.82
CA HIS A 144 2.73 -28.02 -4.43
C HIS A 144 3.15 -27.10 -5.58
N ASP A 145 3.94 -27.59 -6.53
CA ASP A 145 4.35 -26.79 -7.70
C ASP A 145 3.15 -26.32 -8.53
N ILE A 146 2.11 -27.15 -8.64
CA ILE A 146 0.86 -26.81 -9.32
C ILE A 146 0.02 -25.85 -8.47
N GLY A 147 -0.04 -26.05 -7.15
CA GLY A 147 -0.67 -25.08 -6.25
C GLY A 147 -0.02 -23.69 -6.34
N ASP A 148 1.30 -23.64 -6.39
CA ASP A 148 2.08 -22.41 -6.57
C ASP A 148 1.79 -21.73 -7.92
N ALA A 149 1.67 -22.52 -8.99
CA ALA A 149 1.27 -22.00 -10.29
C ALA A 149 -0.14 -21.39 -10.26
N VAL A 150 -1.09 -22.05 -9.59
CA VAL A 150 -2.46 -21.54 -9.40
C VAL A 150 -2.45 -20.20 -8.65
N LEU A 151 -1.67 -20.10 -7.56
CA LEU A 151 -1.54 -18.87 -6.78
C LEU A 151 -0.97 -17.71 -7.61
N ARG A 152 0.05 -17.97 -8.45
CA ARG A 152 0.63 -16.95 -9.35
C ARG A 152 -0.38 -16.45 -10.38
N VAL A 153 -1.12 -17.35 -11.00
CA VAL A 153 -2.14 -16.99 -12.00
C VAL A 153 -3.24 -16.15 -11.37
N ILE A 154 -3.75 -16.56 -10.20
CA ILE A 154 -4.76 -15.78 -9.48
C ILE A 154 -4.24 -14.39 -9.11
N ALA A 155 -3.02 -14.30 -8.61
CA ALA A 155 -2.41 -13.01 -8.28
C ALA A 155 -2.30 -12.07 -9.48
N GLN A 156 -1.94 -12.61 -10.65
CA GLN A 156 -1.88 -11.84 -11.90
C GLN A 156 -3.27 -11.29 -12.26
N ILE A 157 -4.30 -12.15 -12.25
CA ILE A 157 -5.68 -11.75 -12.57
C ILE A 157 -6.17 -10.68 -11.61
N VAL A 158 -5.93 -10.85 -10.31
CA VAL A 158 -6.28 -9.85 -9.31
C VAL A 158 -5.66 -8.50 -9.70
N GLY A 159 -4.36 -8.47 -9.98
CA GLY A 159 -3.65 -7.26 -10.38
C GLY A 159 -4.20 -6.59 -11.64
N GLU A 160 -4.64 -7.36 -12.64
CA GLU A 160 -5.24 -6.84 -13.88
C GLU A 160 -6.63 -6.20 -13.67
N HIS A 161 -7.33 -6.57 -12.59
CA HIS A 161 -8.66 -6.04 -12.26
C HIS A 161 -8.65 -4.87 -11.27
N LEU A 162 -7.49 -4.49 -10.72
CA LEU A 162 -7.37 -3.39 -9.76
C LEU A 162 -7.20 -2.03 -10.44
N ARG A 163 -7.80 -0.99 -9.83
CA ARG A 163 -7.52 0.40 -10.16
C ARG A 163 -6.18 0.83 -9.54
N SER A 164 -5.67 1.99 -9.95
CA SER A 164 -4.40 2.54 -9.47
C SER A 164 -4.35 2.80 -7.96
N HIS A 165 -5.50 2.98 -7.32
CA HIS A 165 -5.64 3.22 -5.87
C HIS A 165 -6.12 1.98 -5.10
N ASP A 166 -6.48 0.91 -5.80
CA ASP A 166 -6.81 -0.36 -5.15
C ASP A 166 -5.51 -1.08 -4.78
N MET A 167 -5.59 -1.95 -3.78
CA MET A 167 -4.45 -2.73 -3.33
C MET A 167 -4.86 -4.19 -3.16
N ALA A 168 -4.04 -5.13 -3.62
CA ALA A 168 -4.18 -6.55 -3.28
C ALA A 168 -2.93 -7.09 -2.58
N ALA A 169 -3.18 -7.99 -1.63
CA ALA A 169 -2.15 -8.69 -0.90
C ALA A 169 -2.48 -10.17 -0.74
N ARG A 170 -1.44 -11.01 -0.67
CA ARG A 170 -1.57 -12.37 -0.16
C ARG A 170 -1.59 -12.31 1.37
N TYR A 171 -2.75 -12.61 1.94
CA TYR A 171 -3.04 -12.45 3.36
C TYR A 171 -2.68 -13.71 4.17
N GLY A 172 -2.81 -14.88 3.54
CA GLY A 172 -2.52 -16.19 4.12
C GLY A 172 -2.05 -17.18 3.04
N GLY A 173 -2.02 -18.47 3.37
CA GLY A 173 -1.54 -19.52 2.46
C GLY A 173 -2.22 -19.46 1.08
N GLU A 174 -3.54 -19.59 1.06
CA GLU A 174 -4.38 -19.47 -0.14
C GLU A 174 -5.37 -18.30 -0.07
N GLU A 175 -5.17 -17.41 0.91
CA GLU A 175 -6.05 -16.29 1.23
C GLU A 175 -5.48 -14.97 0.72
N PHE A 176 -6.35 -14.14 0.16
CA PHE A 176 -6.02 -12.85 -0.41
C PHE A 176 -6.95 -11.78 0.12
N ILE A 177 -6.43 -10.56 0.27
CA ILE A 177 -7.21 -9.39 0.64
C ILE A 177 -7.08 -8.32 -0.45
N VAL A 178 -8.19 -7.67 -0.78
CA VAL A 178 -8.24 -6.49 -1.66
C VAL A 178 -8.80 -5.32 -0.86
N LEU A 179 -8.10 -4.20 -0.87
CA LEU A 179 -8.55 -2.94 -0.29
C LEU A 179 -9.05 -2.03 -1.42
N LEU A 180 -10.26 -1.51 -1.26
CA LEU A 180 -10.94 -0.64 -2.21
C LEU A 180 -11.27 0.70 -1.53
N PRO A 181 -10.32 1.66 -1.53
CA PRO A 181 -10.57 3.01 -1.02
C PRO A 181 -11.75 3.67 -1.74
N GLU A 182 -12.51 4.49 -1.02
CA GLU A 182 -13.60 5.31 -1.60
C GLU A 182 -14.64 4.49 -2.39
N THR A 183 -14.87 3.25 -1.95
CA THR A 183 -15.74 2.30 -2.63
C THR A 183 -16.86 1.84 -1.70
N SER A 184 -18.11 2.06 -2.13
CA SER A 184 -19.31 1.58 -1.44
C SER A 184 -19.44 0.06 -1.55
N ILE A 185 -20.32 -0.52 -0.75
CA ILE A 185 -20.56 -1.95 -0.71
C ILE A 185 -21.06 -2.46 -2.07
N GLU A 186 -21.90 -1.71 -2.77
CA GLU A 186 -22.39 -2.08 -4.11
C GLU A 186 -21.24 -2.12 -5.11
N GLY A 187 -20.37 -1.10 -5.08
CA GLY A 187 -19.17 -1.06 -5.92
C GLY A 187 -18.22 -2.22 -5.62
N ALA A 188 -18.08 -2.57 -4.34
CA ALA A 188 -17.25 -3.68 -3.89
C ALA A 188 -17.81 -5.04 -4.33
N VAL A 189 -19.12 -5.26 -4.28
CA VAL A 189 -19.76 -6.48 -4.81
C VAL A 189 -19.54 -6.61 -6.31
N ILE A 190 -19.70 -5.53 -7.07
CA ILE A 190 -19.46 -5.55 -8.52
C ILE A 190 -18.00 -5.93 -8.81
N ALA A 191 -17.04 -5.34 -8.08
CA ALA A 191 -15.63 -5.66 -8.21
C ALA A 191 -15.33 -7.13 -7.83
N ALA A 192 -15.90 -7.60 -6.73
CA ALA A 192 -15.77 -8.98 -6.25
C ALA A 192 -16.32 -9.99 -7.26
N GLU A 193 -17.52 -9.75 -7.79
CA GLU A 193 -18.17 -10.66 -8.72
C GLU A 193 -17.43 -10.69 -10.06
N ARG A 194 -16.93 -9.54 -10.53
CA ARG A 194 -16.06 -9.48 -11.71
C ARG A 194 -14.78 -10.30 -11.49
N LEU A 195 -14.13 -10.16 -10.34
CA LEU A 195 -12.93 -10.92 -10.01
C LEU A 195 -13.22 -12.44 -9.97
N ARG A 196 -14.30 -12.83 -9.28
CA ARG A 196 -14.75 -14.21 -9.16
C ARG A 196 -15.00 -14.86 -10.52
N GLN A 197 -15.77 -14.19 -11.38
CA GLN A 197 -16.10 -14.66 -12.73
C GLN A 197 -14.84 -14.76 -13.61
N SER A 198 -13.94 -13.79 -13.49
CA SER A 198 -12.70 -13.77 -14.28
C SER A 198 -11.80 -14.94 -13.90
N ILE A 199 -11.63 -15.24 -12.60
CA ILE A 199 -10.88 -16.42 -12.14
C ILE A 199 -11.57 -17.72 -12.58
N GLU A 200 -12.89 -17.81 -12.45
CA GLU A 200 -13.68 -19.00 -12.83
C GLU A 200 -13.58 -19.32 -14.33
N ALA A 201 -13.37 -18.31 -15.18
CA ALA A 201 -13.28 -18.43 -16.63
C ALA A 201 -11.89 -18.87 -17.13
N ILE A 202 -10.87 -18.89 -16.27
CA ILE A 202 -9.51 -19.27 -16.67
C ILE A 202 -9.40 -20.76 -16.92
N ASP A 203 -8.78 -21.11 -18.03
CA ASP A 203 -8.34 -22.47 -18.29
C ASP A 203 -7.03 -22.77 -17.55
N PHE A 204 -7.16 -23.21 -16.30
CA PHE A 204 -6.02 -23.62 -15.48
C PHE A 204 -5.29 -24.87 -16.01
N ALA A 205 -5.86 -25.61 -16.98
CA ALA A 205 -5.18 -26.75 -17.58
C ALA A 205 -3.94 -26.31 -18.38
N ALA A 206 -3.99 -25.12 -18.99
CA ALA A 206 -2.83 -24.48 -19.63
C ALA A 206 -1.68 -24.20 -18.65
N HIS A 207 -1.97 -24.20 -17.35
CA HIS A 207 -1.02 -23.99 -16.26
C HIS A 207 -0.74 -25.27 -15.45
N GLY A 208 -1.09 -26.44 -16.00
CA GLY A 208 -0.82 -27.74 -15.40
C GLY A 208 -1.82 -28.21 -14.35
N CYS A 209 -2.88 -27.43 -14.07
CA CYS A 209 -3.97 -27.83 -13.18
C CYS A 209 -5.20 -28.23 -14.01
N PRO A 210 -5.48 -29.53 -14.21
CA PRO A 210 -6.60 -29.97 -15.05
C PRO A 210 -7.98 -29.74 -14.41
N ARG A 211 -8.01 -29.18 -13.20
CA ARG A 211 -9.22 -28.93 -12.43
C ARG A 211 -9.66 -27.49 -12.59
N ARG A 212 -10.97 -27.27 -12.67
CA ARG A 212 -11.56 -25.93 -12.55
C ARG A 212 -11.24 -25.33 -11.18
N VAL A 213 -10.68 -24.13 -11.17
CA VAL A 213 -10.38 -23.37 -9.95
C VAL A 213 -11.40 -22.26 -9.79
N THR A 214 -11.94 -22.12 -8.59
CA THR A 214 -12.90 -21.06 -8.22
C THR A 214 -12.47 -20.41 -6.91
N VAL A 215 -13.04 -19.25 -6.60
CA VAL A 215 -12.82 -18.56 -5.33
C VAL A 215 -14.14 -18.25 -4.64
N SER A 216 -14.10 -18.29 -3.31
CA SER A 216 -15.17 -17.74 -2.47
C SER A 216 -14.72 -16.38 -1.94
N ILE A 217 -15.62 -15.39 -1.91
CA ILE A 217 -15.29 -14.00 -1.53
C ILE A 217 -16.25 -13.50 -0.44
N GLY A 218 -15.69 -12.94 0.63
CA GLY A 218 -16.39 -12.14 1.63
C GLY A 218 -16.13 -10.65 1.42
N VAL A 219 -17.17 -9.82 1.57
CA VAL A 219 -17.09 -8.36 1.36
C VAL A 219 -17.54 -7.64 2.62
N ALA A 220 -16.79 -6.66 3.09
CA ALA A 220 -17.19 -5.76 4.18
C ALA A 220 -16.89 -4.30 3.82
N GLN A 221 -17.70 -3.37 4.33
CA GLN A 221 -17.52 -1.93 4.12
C GLN A 221 -17.43 -1.19 5.46
N HIS A 222 -16.51 -0.25 5.57
CA HIS A 222 -16.50 0.75 6.64
C HIS A 222 -17.43 1.93 6.31
N PRO A 223 -18.21 2.45 7.28
CA PRO A 223 -18.35 1.99 8.67
C PRO A 223 -19.47 0.96 8.87
N VAL A 224 -20.28 0.67 7.86
CA VAL A 224 -21.54 -0.09 7.99
C VAL A 224 -21.38 -1.54 8.46
N CYS A 225 -20.22 -2.15 8.23
CA CYS A 225 -19.88 -3.50 8.70
C CYS A 225 -18.93 -3.50 9.91
N GLY A 226 -18.41 -2.35 10.35
CA GLY A 226 -17.44 -2.31 11.45
C GLY A 226 -16.81 -0.94 11.66
N ARG A 227 -16.59 -0.61 12.94
CA ARG A 227 -15.99 0.66 13.40
C ARG A 227 -14.50 0.54 13.68
N THR A 228 -13.92 -0.67 13.65
CA THR A 228 -12.46 -0.86 13.72
C THR A 228 -11.97 -1.72 12.56
N VAL A 229 -10.65 -1.70 12.33
CA VAL A 229 -9.98 -2.55 11.35
C VAL A 229 -10.24 -4.03 11.65
N GLU A 230 -10.13 -4.42 12.92
CA GLU A 230 -10.32 -5.80 13.36
C GLU A 230 -11.76 -6.27 13.14
N GLU A 231 -12.75 -5.42 13.43
CA GLU A 231 -14.16 -5.72 13.19
C GLU A 231 -14.45 -5.92 11.70
N LEU A 232 -13.90 -5.05 10.84
CA LEU A 232 -14.07 -5.15 9.39
C LEU A 232 -13.49 -6.45 8.84
N VAL A 233 -12.24 -6.76 9.19
CA VAL A 233 -11.58 -8.00 8.75
C VAL A 233 -12.36 -9.22 9.24
N LYS A 234 -12.81 -9.21 10.49
CA LYS A 234 -13.64 -10.29 11.05
C LYS A 234 -14.96 -10.44 10.30
N GLN A 235 -15.64 -9.35 9.96
CA GLN A 235 -16.88 -9.41 9.20
C GLN A 235 -16.69 -9.91 7.76
N ALA A 236 -15.58 -9.53 7.10
CA ALA A 236 -15.23 -10.07 5.80
C ALA A 236 -14.92 -11.58 5.86
N ASP A 237 -14.22 -12.03 6.91
CA ASP A 237 -13.96 -13.45 7.16
C ASP A 237 -15.24 -14.26 7.41
N GLU A 238 -16.16 -13.75 8.23
CA GLU A 238 -17.47 -14.38 8.45
C GLU A 238 -18.27 -14.48 7.14
N ALA A 239 -18.21 -13.45 6.29
CA ALA A 239 -18.82 -13.47 4.96
C ALA A 239 -18.17 -14.49 4.02
N LEU A 240 -16.83 -14.56 4.00
CA LEU A 240 -16.07 -15.57 3.25
C LEU A 240 -16.42 -16.99 3.69
N TYR A 241 -16.52 -17.20 5.00
CA TYR A 241 -16.96 -18.47 5.57
C TYR A 241 -18.37 -18.83 5.10
N ARG A 242 -19.33 -17.88 5.10
CA ARG A 242 -20.66 -18.09 4.52
C ARG A 242 -20.62 -18.44 3.04
N ALA A 243 -19.76 -17.81 2.26
CA ALA A 243 -19.57 -18.15 0.85
C ALA A 243 -19.12 -19.62 0.69
N LYS A 244 -18.13 -20.05 1.50
CA LYS A 244 -17.65 -21.44 1.51
C LYS A 244 -18.73 -22.45 1.94
N GLN A 245 -19.55 -22.12 2.92
CA GLN A 245 -20.61 -23.01 3.45
C GLN A 245 -21.83 -23.10 2.55
N THR A 246 -22.18 -22.04 1.82
CA THR A 246 -23.40 -22.00 1.02
C THR A 246 -23.24 -22.55 -0.39
N GLY A 247 -22.05 -23.05 -0.74
CA GLY A 247 -21.80 -23.74 -2.02
C GLY A 247 -20.56 -23.27 -2.77
N ARG A 248 -19.72 -22.42 -2.16
CA ARG A 248 -18.48 -21.88 -2.74
C ARG A 248 -18.73 -21.09 -4.02
N ASN A 249 -17.66 -20.68 -4.70
CA ASN A 249 -17.70 -19.97 -5.98
C ASN A 249 -18.74 -18.84 -6.00
N ARG A 250 -18.70 -17.97 -4.98
CA ARG A 250 -19.67 -16.90 -4.80
C ARG A 250 -19.13 -15.76 -3.96
N VAL A 251 -19.81 -14.64 -4.05
CA VAL A 251 -19.63 -13.47 -3.20
C VAL A 251 -20.68 -13.49 -2.09
N CYS A 252 -20.28 -13.26 -0.85
CA CYS A 252 -21.17 -13.01 0.26
C CYS A 252 -20.82 -11.68 0.93
N LEU A 253 -21.85 -10.92 1.30
CA LEU A 253 -21.71 -9.69 2.04
C LEU A 253 -21.58 -9.96 3.52
N ALA A 254 -20.81 -9.14 4.22
CA ALA A 254 -20.85 -8.99 5.66
C ALA A 254 -22.21 -8.48 6.12
N THR A 255 -22.52 -8.72 7.39
CA THR A 255 -23.77 -8.21 7.97
C THR A 255 -23.62 -6.71 8.19
N ILE A 256 -24.56 -5.91 7.69
CA ILE A 256 -24.63 -4.48 8.05
C ILE A 256 -25.09 -4.40 9.50
N ILE A 257 -24.39 -3.61 10.31
CA ILE A 257 -24.70 -3.42 11.72
C ILE A 257 -25.69 -2.24 11.82
N PRO A 258 -26.94 -2.49 12.27
CA PRO A 258 -27.94 -1.43 12.38
C PRO A 258 -27.46 -0.30 13.31
N GLY A 259 -27.66 0.96 12.89
CA GLY A 259 -27.20 2.14 13.62
C GLY A 259 -25.79 2.62 13.25
N LEU A 260 -25.12 1.98 12.29
CA LEU A 260 -23.89 2.47 11.65
C LEU A 260 -24.13 3.12 10.28
N GLU A 261 -25.40 3.22 9.88
CA GLU A 261 -25.85 3.69 8.58
C GLU A 261 -25.96 5.22 8.53
N ASP A 262 -26.22 5.86 9.69
CA ASP A 262 -26.56 7.29 9.80
C ASP A 262 -25.78 7.98 10.93
N GLU A 263 -24.60 8.50 10.62
CA GLU A 263 -24.07 9.70 11.30
C GLU A 263 -23.63 10.66 10.17
N GLU A 264 -24.61 11.41 9.62
CA GLU A 264 -24.41 12.55 8.70
C GLU A 264 -23.74 13.74 9.42
#